data_AF-A0A1I0DTP9-F1
#
_entry.id   AF-A0A1I0DTP9-F1
#
_cell.length_a   1.000
_cell.length_b   1.000
_cell.length_c   1.000
_cell.angle_alpha   90.00
_cell.angle_beta   90.00
_cell.angle_gamma   90.00
#
_symmetry.space_group_name_H-M   'P 1'
#
loop_
_entity.id
_entity.type
_entity.pdbx_description
1 polymer ?
#
loop_
_entity_poly.entity_id
_entity_poly.type
_entity_poly.pdbx_seq_one_letter_code
_entity_poly.pdbx_strand_id
1 'polypeptide(L)'
;MFPIRSLFRGAMARAVVPASLMMLAACGPESLDELTGELEGALANGVGSTAARAALAKRWAPVHYQDVDVTGSHSLSGRSDYIARVDFDGDWVGTNNWDNTSSRALPAHAYHSVVETSSHWYIVYTFFHPRDWADSIFDTEHENDGEGVLLVVARDGSEFGKLEGAVTVAHKDFFSYVPDGSPLGSGAESLDGKLSFANFEGVNHPITAQEAKGHGLKAWPGYDIVGDGVKYFPSLTTAEEPASASDSDVRYKLIDIYGPEGLWARRQLGSLFASDGTFAGDTSGDCGYVKSLCSTNSANAPWGWDDQNDGSIQRGEIATDPAKLSAYYFTPSGSFSTAYTFNPFRGVGGDPNAP
;
A
#
# COMPACT_ATOMS: atom_id res chain seq x y z
N MET A 1 -54.50 -57.03 31.71
CA MET A 1 -55.89 -56.54 31.77
C MET A 1 -55.93 -55.25 30.96
N PHE A 2 -56.41 -55.34 29.71
CA PHE A 2 -56.80 -54.22 28.84
C PHE A 2 -58.12 -53.59 29.40
N PRO A 3 -58.59 -52.36 29.01
CA PRO A 3 -58.77 -52.03 27.58
C PRO A 3 -58.91 -50.54 27.10
N ILE A 4 -58.99 -50.43 25.75
CA ILE A 4 -59.75 -49.46 24.89
C ILE A 4 -59.33 -47.97 24.90
N ARG A 5 -58.64 -47.49 23.85
CA ARG A 5 -59.12 -46.96 22.53
C ARG A 5 -59.98 -45.67 22.60
N SER A 6 -59.43 -44.59 22.05
CA SER A 6 -60.17 -43.46 21.45
C SER A 6 -59.41 -42.96 20.23
N LEU A 7 -60.12 -42.88 19.10
CA LEU A 7 -59.72 -42.37 17.79
C LEU A 7 -60.29 -40.96 17.65
N PHE A 8 -59.48 -39.96 17.28
CA PHE A 8 -59.95 -38.80 16.54
C PHE A 8 -58.91 -38.34 15.51
N ARG A 9 -59.40 -38.12 14.28
CA ARG A 9 -58.69 -37.59 13.11
C ARG A 9 -58.48 -36.08 13.26
N GLY A 10 -57.36 -35.57 12.78
CA GLY A 10 -57.14 -34.14 12.54
C GLY A 10 -55.87 -33.93 11.73
N ALA A 11 -56.01 -33.30 10.56
CA ALA A 11 -54.96 -33.05 9.59
C ALA A 11 -53.89 -32.06 10.10
N MET A 12 -52.65 -32.16 9.61
CA MET A 12 -51.96 -31.06 8.92
C MET A 12 -50.50 -31.38 8.58
N ALA A 13 -50.10 -30.83 7.44
CA ALA A 13 -48.78 -30.32 7.07
C ALA A 13 -47.58 -31.29 7.02
N ARG A 14 -47.17 -31.58 5.78
CA ARG A 14 -45.78 -31.87 5.42
C ARG A 14 -44.87 -30.73 5.92
N ALA A 15 -43.89 -31.06 6.74
CA ALA A 15 -42.67 -30.28 6.89
C ALA A 15 -41.49 -31.25 6.74
N VAL A 16 -40.87 -31.22 5.57
CA VAL A 16 -39.57 -31.86 5.33
C VAL A 16 -38.53 -30.92 5.94
N VAL A 17 -37.85 -31.38 6.99
CA VAL A 17 -36.64 -30.73 7.50
C VAL A 17 -35.47 -31.26 6.66
N PRO A 18 -34.78 -30.45 5.85
CA PRO A 18 -33.52 -30.88 5.30
C PRO A 18 -32.48 -30.80 6.42
N ALA A 19 -31.83 -31.93 6.68
CA ALA A 19 -30.63 -31.99 7.50
C ALA A 19 -29.54 -31.14 6.84
N SER A 20 -29.17 -30.04 7.47
CA SER A 20 -28.02 -29.23 7.06
C SER A 20 -26.75 -30.03 7.29
N LEU A 21 -26.13 -30.45 6.18
CA LEU A 21 -24.81 -31.05 6.15
C LEU A 21 -23.78 -29.94 6.42
N MET A 22 -23.18 -29.95 7.61
CA MET A 22 -21.97 -29.17 7.89
C MET A 22 -20.84 -29.71 7.02
N MET A 23 -20.39 -28.92 6.03
CA MET A 23 -19.11 -29.13 5.36
C MET A 23 -18.06 -28.32 6.13
N LEU A 24 -17.28 -29.03 6.94
CA LEU A 24 -15.94 -28.62 7.37
C LEU A 24 -14.97 -29.08 6.28
N ALA A 25 -14.34 -28.15 5.58
CA ALA A 25 -13.10 -28.34 4.83
C ALA A 25 -12.19 -27.18 5.25
N ALA A 26 -11.27 -27.33 6.22
CA ALA A 26 -10.00 -28.05 6.18
C ALA A 26 -9.06 -27.50 5.09
N CYS A 27 -8.05 -26.75 5.53
CA CYS A 27 -6.93 -26.19 4.79
C CYS A 27 -6.34 -27.16 3.76
N GLY A 28 -6.13 -26.67 2.53
CA GLY A 28 -5.22 -27.24 1.54
C GLY A 28 -4.16 -26.20 1.17
N PRO A 29 -3.01 -26.62 0.61
CA PRO A 29 -2.00 -25.68 0.11
C PRO A 29 -2.60 -24.98 -1.10
N GLU A 30 -2.73 -23.65 -1.04
CA GLU A 30 -3.06 -22.82 -2.20
C GLU A 30 -1.97 -23.09 -3.25
N SER A 31 -2.36 -23.83 -4.29
CA SER A 31 -1.46 -24.29 -5.33
C SER A 31 -1.17 -23.16 -6.29
N LEU A 32 0.07 -23.09 -6.78
CA LEU A 32 0.51 -22.25 -7.91
C LEU A 32 -0.48 -22.23 -9.09
N ASP A 33 -1.31 -23.26 -9.25
CA ASP A 33 -2.38 -23.37 -10.25
C ASP A 33 -3.47 -22.29 -10.14
N GLU A 34 -3.81 -21.81 -8.93
CA GLU A 34 -4.83 -20.75 -8.73
C GLU A 34 -4.27 -19.36 -9.09
N LEU A 35 -3.00 -19.12 -8.72
CA LEU A 35 -2.22 -17.94 -9.13
C LEU A 35 -2.03 -17.89 -10.65
N THR A 36 -1.79 -19.04 -11.30
CA THR A 36 -1.72 -19.09 -12.78
C THR A 36 -3.08 -18.89 -13.44
N GLY A 37 -4.19 -19.34 -12.84
CA GLY A 37 -5.53 -19.15 -13.40
C GLY A 37 -5.98 -17.70 -13.42
N GLU A 38 -5.67 -16.93 -12.37
CA GLU A 38 -5.95 -15.49 -12.31
C GLU A 38 -5.03 -14.67 -13.24
N LEU A 39 -3.74 -15.05 -13.37
CA LEU A 39 -2.79 -14.46 -14.32
C LEU A 39 -3.16 -14.74 -15.79
N GLU A 40 -3.49 -16.00 -16.12
CA GLU A 40 -3.90 -16.40 -17.47
C GLU A 40 -5.23 -15.73 -17.88
N GLY A 41 -6.14 -15.54 -16.93
CA GLY A 41 -7.39 -14.79 -17.13
C GLY A 41 -7.17 -13.29 -17.38
N ALA A 42 -6.16 -12.68 -16.74
CA ALA A 42 -5.82 -11.27 -16.95
C ALA A 42 -5.31 -10.98 -18.37
N LEU A 43 -4.60 -11.93 -18.98
CA LEU A 43 -4.15 -11.86 -20.38
C LEU A 43 -5.28 -12.09 -21.39
N ALA A 44 -6.29 -12.91 -21.05
CA ALA A 44 -7.48 -13.10 -21.87
C ALA A 44 -8.34 -11.82 -21.98
N ASN A 45 -8.25 -10.92 -21.00
CA ASN A 45 -8.93 -9.62 -20.97
C ASN A 45 -8.10 -8.46 -21.58
N GLY A 46 -6.92 -8.76 -22.13
CA GLY A 46 -6.06 -7.79 -22.83
C GLY A 46 -5.01 -7.12 -21.93
N VAL A 47 -3.83 -6.90 -22.52
CA VAL A 47 -2.76 -6.07 -21.93
C VAL A 47 -3.33 -4.69 -21.61
N GLY A 48 -3.18 -4.24 -20.36
CA GLY A 48 -3.74 -2.97 -19.89
C GLY A 48 -5.18 -3.05 -19.36
N SER A 49 -5.67 -4.24 -18.97
CA SER A 49 -6.88 -4.38 -18.14
C SER A 49 -6.60 -4.11 -16.65
N THR A 50 -7.64 -3.89 -15.85
CA THR A 50 -7.51 -3.73 -14.37
C THR A 50 -6.90 -4.98 -13.72
N ALA A 51 -7.29 -6.18 -14.16
CA ALA A 51 -6.71 -7.43 -13.67
C ALA A 51 -5.22 -7.55 -14.01
N ALA A 52 -4.81 -7.17 -15.23
CA ALA A 52 -3.41 -7.18 -15.63
C ALA A 52 -2.58 -6.18 -14.81
N ARG A 53 -3.13 -5.01 -14.47
CA ARG A 53 -2.47 -4.03 -13.59
C ARG A 53 -2.36 -4.53 -12.15
N ALA A 54 -3.38 -5.22 -11.64
CA ALA A 54 -3.33 -5.84 -10.32
C ALA A 54 -2.25 -6.93 -10.25
N ALA A 55 -2.15 -7.79 -11.27
CA ALA A 55 -1.10 -8.80 -11.37
C ALA A 55 0.30 -8.17 -11.47
N LEU A 56 0.46 -7.13 -12.29
CA LEU A 56 1.71 -6.38 -12.40
C LEU A 56 2.13 -5.72 -11.07
N ALA A 57 1.17 -5.13 -10.36
CA ALA A 57 1.41 -4.57 -9.04
C ALA A 57 1.85 -5.69 -8.07
N LYS A 58 1.07 -6.75 -7.91
CA LYS A 58 1.44 -7.88 -7.03
C LYS A 58 2.83 -8.45 -7.36
N ARG A 59 3.19 -8.58 -8.64
CA ARG A 59 4.51 -9.08 -9.07
C ARG A 59 5.69 -8.26 -8.53
N TRP A 60 5.55 -6.92 -8.50
CA TRP A 60 6.63 -6.01 -8.12
C TRP A 60 6.46 -5.38 -6.73
N ALA A 61 5.34 -5.66 -6.06
CA ALA A 61 5.04 -5.12 -4.74
C ALA A 61 6.16 -5.46 -3.73
N PRO A 62 6.61 -4.50 -2.89
CA PRO A 62 7.73 -4.75 -2.01
C PRO A 62 7.45 -5.82 -0.95
N VAL A 63 8.47 -6.59 -0.55
CA VAL A 63 8.49 -7.13 0.81
C VAL A 63 8.92 -5.97 1.71
N HIS A 64 8.11 -5.62 2.69
CA HIS A 64 8.27 -4.38 3.44
C HIS A 64 8.68 -4.68 4.89
N TYR A 65 9.83 -4.14 5.30
CA TYR A 65 10.36 -4.26 6.66
C TYR A 65 10.09 -2.96 7.41
N GLN A 66 9.28 -3.04 8.46
CA GLN A 66 8.92 -1.90 9.29
C GLN A 66 9.61 -2.07 10.64
N ASP A 67 10.47 -1.14 11.01
CA ASP A 67 10.94 -1.03 12.38
C ASP A 67 9.79 -0.61 13.29
N VAL A 68 9.71 -1.14 14.50
CA VAL A 68 8.59 -0.88 15.42
C VAL A 68 9.14 -0.53 16.79
N ASP A 69 8.64 0.56 17.38
CA ASP A 69 9.02 0.96 18.72
C ASP A 69 7.84 0.76 19.69
N VAL A 70 8.06 -0.07 20.70
CA VAL A 70 7.07 -0.39 21.74
C VAL A 70 7.18 0.52 22.98
N THR A 71 8.14 1.44 22.98
CA THR A 71 8.40 2.37 24.09
C THR A 71 7.63 3.68 23.88
N GLY A 72 7.62 4.57 24.88
CA GLY A 72 6.83 5.80 24.80
C GLY A 72 5.34 5.65 25.09
N SER A 73 4.69 6.78 25.39
CA SER A 73 3.25 6.83 25.65
C SER A 73 2.41 6.70 24.38
N HIS A 74 2.95 7.08 23.22
CA HIS A 74 2.22 7.12 21.96
C HIS A 74 2.44 5.91 21.06
N SER A 75 3.31 4.95 21.41
CA SER A 75 3.55 3.73 20.60
C SER A 75 2.36 2.78 20.52
N LEU A 76 1.48 2.80 21.52
CA LEU A 76 0.42 1.81 21.67
C LEU A 76 0.95 0.36 21.64
N SER A 77 2.09 0.10 22.28
CA SER A 77 2.81 -1.19 22.23
C SER A 77 3.25 -1.57 20.80
N GLY A 78 3.68 -0.58 20.02
CA GLY A 78 4.14 -0.70 18.63
C GLY A 78 3.06 -0.56 17.57
N ARG A 79 1.77 -0.54 17.96
CA ARG A 79 0.66 -0.43 17.01
C ARG A 79 0.64 0.88 16.22
N SER A 80 1.27 1.93 16.74
CA SER A 80 1.35 3.22 16.06
C SER A 80 2.23 3.18 14.80
N ASP A 81 3.12 2.20 14.68
CA ASP A 81 3.97 1.98 13.50
C ASP A 81 3.36 0.99 12.49
N TYR A 82 2.14 0.52 12.71
CA TYR A 82 1.51 -0.47 11.83
C TYR A 82 0.92 0.19 10.59
N ILE A 83 1.22 -0.37 9.42
CA ILE A 83 0.57 0.04 8.19
C ILE A 83 -0.91 -0.31 8.24
N ALA A 84 -1.75 0.60 7.78
CA ALA A 84 -3.19 0.44 7.79
C ALA A 84 -3.81 1.00 6.52
N ARG A 85 -5.11 0.75 6.38
CA ARG A 85 -5.94 1.48 5.45
C ARG A 85 -6.27 2.86 6.02
N VAL A 86 -6.47 3.87 5.18
CA VAL A 86 -6.88 5.21 5.62
C VAL A 86 -8.23 5.21 6.34
N ASP A 87 -9.20 4.39 5.91
CA ASP A 87 -10.51 4.21 6.55
C ASP A 87 -10.57 2.97 7.44
N PHE A 88 -9.48 2.64 8.16
CA PHE A 88 -9.41 1.44 9.02
C PHE A 88 -10.49 1.39 10.11
N ASP A 89 -11.00 2.56 10.50
CA ASP A 89 -12.04 2.74 11.50
C ASP A 89 -13.48 2.72 10.93
N GLY A 90 -13.59 2.62 9.60
CA GLY A 90 -14.83 2.50 8.85
C GLY A 90 -15.39 3.82 8.31
N ASP A 91 -14.66 4.93 8.40
CA ASP A 91 -15.06 6.20 7.80
C ASP A 91 -13.92 6.90 7.02
N TRP A 92 -14.27 7.95 6.27
CA TRP A 92 -13.30 8.71 5.46
C TRP A 92 -13.06 10.09 6.07
N VAL A 93 -12.76 10.10 7.37
CA VAL A 93 -12.40 11.30 8.12
C VAL A 93 -10.91 11.17 8.46
N GLY A 94 -10.08 12.09 7.96
CA GLY A 94 -8.65 12.05 8.24
C GLY A 94 -8.29 12.59 9.63
N THR A 95 -9.22 13.32 10.27
CA THR A 95 -8.99 14.07 11.51
C THR A 95 -9.37 13.30 12.79
N ASN A 96 -9.56 11.98 12.70
CA ASN A 96 -9.85 11.11 13.85
C ASN A 96 -9.08 9.77 13.79
N ASN A 97 -8.17 9.63 12.82
CA ASN A 97 -7.35 8.44 12.64
C ASN A 97 -6.40 8.24 13.82
N TRP A 98 -5.86 9.33 14.37
CA TRP A 98 -5.05 9.29 15.58
C TRP A 98 -5.86 8.73 16.75
N ASP A 99 -7.01 9.32 17.05
CA ASP A 99 -7.89 8.94 18.16
C ASP A 99 -8.33 7.48 18.07
N ASN A 100 -8.66 7.02 16.87
CA ASN A 100 -9.23 5.69 16.65
C ASN A 100 -8.19 4.56 16.65
N THR A 101 -6.89 4.85 16.48
CA THR A 101 -5.81 3.84 16.36
C THR A 101 -5.82 2.83 17.52
N SER A 102 -6.01 3.30 18.75
CA SER A 102 -5.95 2.46 19.97
C SER A 102 -7.12 1.50 20.13
N SER A 103 -8.24 1.73 19.42
CA SER A 103 -9.52 1.04 19.64
C SER A 103 -10.00 0.24 18.44
N ARG A 104 -9.30 0.31 17.31
CA ARG A 104 -9.66 -0.36 16.05
C ARG A 104 -8.56 -1.31 15.60
N ALA A 105 -8.96 -2.31 14.83
CA ALA A 105 -8.04 -3.21 14.15
C ALA A 105 -7.28 -2.44 13.06
N LEU A 106 -6.00 -2.77 12.87
CA LEU A 106 -5.12 -2.21 11.84
C LEU A 106 -4.70 -3.31 10.85
N PRO A 107 -5.64 -3.89 10.07
CA PRO A 107 -5.27 -4.84 9.04
C PRO A 107 -4.42 -4.13 7.98
N ALA A 108 -3.30 -4.75 7.62
CA ALA A 108 -2.29 -4.16 6.77
C ALA A 108 -2.77 -4.00 5.33
N HIS A 109 -2.58 -2.80 4.79
CA HIS A 109 -2.88 -2.46 3.40
C HIS A 109 -1.77 -1.60 2.82
N ALA A 110 -1.60 -1.68 1.50
CA ALA A 110 -0.82 -0.71 0.75
C ALA A 110 -1.63 -0.25 -0.46
N TYR A 111 -1.66 1.06 -0.69
CA TYR A 111 -2.25 1.59 -1.92
C TYR A 111 -1.23 1.48 -3.05
N HIS A 112 -1.68 1.11 -4.24
CA HIS A 112 -0.82 1.16 -5.41
C HIS A 112 -1.47 1.93 -6.56
N SER A 113 -0.64 2.50 -7.42
CA SER A 113 -1.06 3.11 -8.67
C SER A 113 -0.16 2.64 -9.79
N VAL A 114 -0.74 2.32 -10.95
CA VAL A 114 0.01 1.94 -12.14
C VAL A 114 -0.19 2.99 -13.22
N VAL A 115 0.91 3.50 -13.75
CA VAL A 115 0.94 4.42 -14.89
C VAL A 115 1.79 3.80 -15.99
N GLU A 116 1.40 3.97 -17.25
CA GLU A 116 2.00 3.25 -18.37
C GLU A 116 2.41 4.18 -19.50
N THR A 117 3.56 3.87 -20.09
CA THR A 117 4.03 4.42 -21.35
C THR A 117 4.39 3.27 -22.30
N SER A 118 4.82 3.62 -23.51
CA SER A 118 5.32 2.61 -24.45
C SER A 118 6.61 1.93 -23.99
N SER A 119 7.41 2.55 -23.11
CA SER A 119 8.69 1.98 -22.66
C SER A 119 8.70 1.49 -21.22
N HIS A 120 7.86 2.02 -20.33
CA HIS A 120 7.87 1.65 -18.92
C HIS A 120 6.47 1.54 -18.32
N TRP A 121 6.40 0.72 -17.28
CA TRP A 121 5.38 0.81 -16.24
C TRP A 121 5.99 1.52 -15.03
N TYR A 122 5.19 2.38 -14.43
CA TYR A 122 5.51 3.12 -13.22
C TYR A 122 4.53 2.68 -12.15
N ILE A 123 5.03 2.13 -11.05
CA ILE A 123 4.19 1.62 -9.98
C ILE A 123 4.54 2.32 -8.69
N VAL A 124 3.62 3.11 -8.16
CA VAL A 124 3.78 3.70 -6.83
C VAL A 124 3.10 2.81 -5.81
N TYR A 125 3.77 2.53 -4.70
CA TYR A 125 3.19 1.94 -3.48
C TYR A 125 3.22 2.96 -2.36
N THR A 126 2.13 3.02 -1.58
CA THR A 126 1.98 3.89 -0.41
C THR A 126 1.61 3.05 0.80
N PHE A 127 2.41 3.20 1.85
CA PHE A 127 2.19 2.65 3.17
C PHE A 127 1.68 3.79 4.04
N PHE A 128 0.50 3.60 4.62
CA PHE A 128 -0.17 4.61 5.43
C PHE A 128 -0.10 4.20 6.90
N HIS A 129 0.24 5.15 7.76
CA HIS A 129 0.19 4.98 9.21
C HIS A 129 -0.83 5.97 9.79
N PRO A 130 -1.68 5.58 10.76
CA PRO A 130 -2.63 6.51 11.38
C PRO A 130 -1.97 7.63 12.20
N ARG A 131 -0.73 7.43 12.63
CA ARG A 131 0.04 8.32 13.50
C ARG A 131 1.45 8.46 12.97
N ASP A 132 1.99 9.68 12.89
CA ASP A 132 3.43 9.98 12.95
C ASP A 132 3.72 10.48 14.37
N TRP A 133 4.50 9.72 15.12
CA TRP A 133 4.64 9.90 16.56
C TRP A 133 6.10 9.93 16.98
N ALA A 134 6.40 10.39 18.21
CA ALA A 134 7.76 10.50 18.70
C ALA A 134 7.87 10.26 20.22
N ASP A 135 9.08 9.91 20.67
CA ASP A 135 9.41 9.73 22.10
C ASP A 135 10.01 10.97 22.76
N SER A 136 10.07 12.05 22.01
CA SER A 136 10.87 13.23 22.33
C SER A 136 10.00 14.47 22.28
N ILE A 137 10.16 15.31 23.31
CA ILE A 137 9.51 16.62 23.38
C ILE A 137 10.10 17.66 22.42
N PHE A 138 11.12 17.27 21.63
CA PHE A 138 11.77 18.14 20.65
C PHE A 138 11.35 17.82 19.21
N ASP A 139 10.67 16.69 19.02
CA ASP A 139 10.21 16.24 17.71
C ASP A 139 8.72 16.54 17.56
N THR A 140 8.29 16.74 16.31
CA THR A 140 6.90 17.00 15.98
C THR A 140 6.18 15.70 15.67
N GLU A 141 4.91 15.62 16.05
CA GLU A 141 4.01 14.52 15.71
C GLU A 141 2.93 15.04 14.77
N HIS A 142 2.29 14.14 14.01
CA HIS A 142 1.08 14.48 13.31
C HIS A 142 0.16 13.29 13.07
N GLU A 143 -1.12 13.63 12.90
CA GLU A 143 -2.12 12.69 12.46
C GLU A 143 -1.95 12.33 10.98
N ASN A 144 -2.12 11.04 10.70
CA ASN A 144 -1.82 10.39 9.43
C ASN A 144 -0.34 10.44 9.09
N ASP A 145 0.07 9.49 8.27
CA ASP A 145 1.34 9.51 7.60
C ASP A 145 1.27 8.65 6.34
N GLY A 146 1.99 9.06 5.30
CA GLY A 146 1.93 8.43 3.99
C GLY A 146 3.28 8.50 3.35
N GLU A 147 3.92 7.34 3.22
CA GLU A 147 5.27 7.17 2.69
C GLU A 147 5.28 6.06 1.65
N GLY A 148 6.32 5.97 0.82
CA GLY A 148 6.24 5.03 -0.28
C GLY A 148 7.42 4.94 -1.24
N VAL A 149 7.17 4.22 -2.33
CA VAL A 149 8.16 3.96 -3.37
C VAL A 149 7.52 4.00 -4.75
N LEU A 150 8.12 4.73 -5.68
CA LEU A 150 7.94 4.57 -7.12
C LEU A 150 8.89 3.49 -7.63
N LEU A 151 8.37 2.50 -8.33
CA LEU A 151 9.14 1.53 -9.11
C LEU A 151 9.08 1.86 -10.59
N VAL A 152 10.23 1.77 -11.27
CA VAL A 152 10.41 2.03 -12.70
C VAL A 152 10.72 0.72 -13.40
N VAL A 153 9.73 0.17 -14.12
CA VAL A 153 9.79 -1.16 -14.73
C VAL A 153 9.82 -1.03 -16.24
N ALA A 154 10.93 -1.42 -16.87
CA ALA A 154 11.06 -1.41 -18.32
C ALA A 154 10.20 -2.49 -18.96
N ARG A 155 9.54 -2.12 -20.06
CA ARG A 155 8.77 -3.03 -20.92
C ARG A 155 9.72 -3.65 -21.93
N ASP A 156 10.27 -4.81 -21.59
CA ASP A 156 11.22 -5.56 -22.42
C ASP A 156 10.56 -6.64 -23.30
N GLY A 157 9.23 -6.69 -23.29
CA GLY A 157 8.43 -7.69 -24.01
C GLY A 157 8.13 -8.96 -23.20
N SER A 158 8.71 -9.12 -22.01
CA SER A 158 8.27 -10.13 -21.05
C SER A 158 6.95 -9.70 -20.38
N GLU A 159 6.27 -10.66 -19.73
CA GLU A 159 4.96 -10.46 -19.11
C GLU A 159 4.95 -9.33 -18.07
N PHE A 160 5.99 -9.28 -17.22
CA PHE A 160 6.10 -8.31 -16.13
C PHE A 160 7.26 -7.34 -16.29
N GLY A 161 7.98 -7.39 -17.40
CA GLY A 161 9.11 -6.51 -17.66
C GLY A 161 10.28 -6.75 -16.73
N LYS A 162 11.12 -5.73 -16.63
CA LYS A 162 12.31 -5.73 -15.78
C LYS A 162 12.33 -4.48 -14.90
N LEU A 163 12.42 -4.66 -13.59
CA LEU A 163 12.65 -3.53 -12.67
C LEU A 163 14.03 -2.92 -12.95
N GLU A 164 14.09 -1.62 -13.20
CA GLU A 164 15.33 -0.91 -13.54
C GLU A 164 15.67 0.21 -12.56
N GLY A 165 14.70 0.75 -11.83
CA GLY A 165 14.94 1.79 -10.85
C GLY A 165 13.83 1.88 -9.80
N ALA A 166 14.11 2.58 -8.72
CA ALA A 166 13.13 2.96 -7.71
C ALA A 166 13.45 4.35 -7.14
N VAL A 167 12.42 5.06 -6.68
CA VAL A 167 12.55 6.31 -5.92
C VAL A 167 11.68 6.19 -4.68
N THR A 168 12.27 6.24 -3.49
CA THR A 168 11.55 6.17 -2.21
C THR A 168 11.33 7.55 -1.63
N VAL A 169 10.32 7.69 -0.78
CA VAL A 169 10.04 8.90 -0.01
C VAL A 169 10.37 8.62 1.44
N ALA A 170 11.18 9.49 2.05
CA ALA A 170 11.36 9.51 3.49
C ALA A 170 11.19 10.95 3.98
N HIS A 171 10.12 11.18 4.73
CA HIS A 171 9.69 12.47 5.24
C HIS A 171 9.37 13.44 4.10
N LYS A 172 10.38 14.22 3.68
CA LYS A 172 10.27 15.27 2.66
C LYS A 172 11.30 15.10 1.55
N ASP A 173 12.09 14.03 1.60
CA ASP A 173 13.20 13.82 0.70
C ASP A 173 12.99 12.55 -0.13
N PHE A 174 13.44 12.58 -1.39
CA PHE A 174 13.39 11.45 -2.30
C PHE A 174 14.77 10.80 -2.45
N PHE A 175 14.80 9.47 -2.51
CA PHE A 175 16.04 8.70 -2.63
C PHE A 175 15.95 7.70 -3.77
N SER A 176 16.96 7.68 -4.64
CA SER A 176 16.94 6.90 -5.87
C SER A 176 17.84 5.66 -5.83
N TYR A 177 17.33 4.54 -6.34
CA TYR A 177 17.98 3.24 -6.27
C TYR A 177 17.87 2.50 -7.60
N VAL A 178 18.83 1.61 -7.86
CA VAL A 178 18.80 0.71 -9.02
C VAL A 178 19.14 -0.72 -8.62
N PRO A 179 18.55 -1.76 -9.22
CA PRO A 179 19.00 -3.13 -9.01
C PRO A 179 20.35 -3.40 -9.67
N ASP A 180 20.98 -4.52 -9.31
CA ASP A 180 22.19 -4.99 -9.98
C ASP A 180 21.95 -5.26 -11.47
N GLY A 181 22.87 -4.78 -12.31
CA GLY A 181 22.76 -4.88 -13.76
C GLY A 181 21.65 -4.02 -14.39
N SER A 182 21.13 -3.02 -13.67
CA SER A 182 20.29 -1.97 -14.25
C SER A 182 21.08 -1.17 -15.29
N PRO A 183 20.45 -0.78 -16.42
CA PRO A 183 21.06 0.14 -17.38
C PRO A 183 21.05 1.60 -16.89
N LEU A 184 20.34 1.90 -15.80
CA LEU A 184 20.17 3.25 -15.30
C LEU A 184 21.37 3.72 -14.48
N GLY A 185 21.77 4.98 -14.70
CA GLY A 185 22.78 5.71 -13.93
C GLY A 185 22.20 6.99 -13.32
N SER A 186 23.03 7.73 -12.58
CA SER A 186 22.65 9.05 -12.02
C SER A 186 22.24 10.02 -13.12
N GLY A 187 21.13 10.72 -12.90
CA GLY A 187 20.61 11.81 -13.72
C GLY A 187 21.02 13.17 -13.20
N ALA A 188 20.04 14.04 -13.04
CA ALA A 188 20.18 15.27 -12.28
C ALA A 188 20.33 14.99 -10.78
N GLU A 189 19.75 13.88 -10.30
CA GLU A 189 19.92 13.37 -8.93
C GLU A 189 20.96 12.24 -8.86
N SER A 190 21.55 12.07 -7.67
CA SER A 190 22.46 10.97 -7.38
C SER A 190 21.71 9.67 -7.11
N LEU A 191 22.32 8.53 -7.49
CA LEU A 191 21.91 7.22 -6.99
C LEU A 191 22.34 7.05 -5.54
N ASP A 192 21.38 6.84 -4.65
CA ASP A 192 21.58 6.64 -3.21
C ASP A 192 21.97 5.19 -2.87
N GLY A 193 21.64 4.23 -3.74
CA GLY A 193 22.07 2.85 -3.51
C GLY A 193 21.55 1.81 -4.49
N LYS A 194 21.56 0.56 -4.01
CA LYS A 194 21.10 -0.61 -4.75
C LYS A 194 19.80 -1.15 -4.16
N LEU A 195 19.01 -1.79 -5.02
CA LEU A 195 17.85 -2.57 -4.58
C LEU A 195 18.28 -3.97 -4.12
N SER A 196 17.77 -4.36 -2.97
CA SER A 196 17.82 -5.72 -2.45
C SER A 196 16.51 -6.46 -2.74
N PHE A 197 16.56 -7.79 -2.76
CA PHE A 197 15.42 -8.62 -3.10
C PHE A 197 15.20 -9.75 -2.09
N ALA A 198 13.93 -10.04 -1.80
CA ALA A 198 13.50 -11.22 -1.08
C ALA A 198 12.71 -12.14 -2.02
N ASN A 199 12.88 -13.45 -1.87
CA ASN A 199 12.02 -14.41 -2.55
C ASN A 199 10.74 -14.61 -1.74
N PHE A 200 9.60 -14.43 -2.40
CA PHE A 200 8.28 -14.68 -1.84
C PHE A 200 7.40 -15.27 -2.93
N GLU A 201 6.66 -16.34 -2.61
CA GLU A 201 5.83 -17.09 -3.58
C GLU A 201 6.59 -17.49 -4.86
N GLY A 202 7.88 -17.80 -4.73
CA GLY A 202 8.72 -18.25 -5.84
C GLY A 202 9.23 -17.14 -6.76
N VAL A 203 8.91 -15.86 -6.49
CA VAL A 203 9.40 -14.72 -7.27
C VAL A 203 10.17 -13.72 -6.40
N ASN A 204 11.07 -12.95 -7.02
CA ASN A 204 11.84 -11.93 -6.32
C ASN A 204 11.07 -10.62 -6.25
N HIS A 205 10.88 -10.12 -5.03
CA HIS A 205 10.29 -8.82 -4.72
C HIS A 205 11.36 -7.86 -4.21
N PRO A 206 11.33 -6.56 -4.59
CA PRO A 206 12.21 -5.57 -3.99
C PRO A 206 11.92 -5.44 -2.49
N ILE A 207 12.92 -5.09 -1.69
CA ILE A 207 12.74 -4.88 -0.25
C ILE A 207 12.76 -3.38 0.07
N THR A 208 11.71 -2.91 0.75
CA THR A 208 11.67 -1.59 1.37
C THR A 208 11.87 -1.73 2.88
N ALA A 209 12.48 -0.72 3.50
CA ALA A 209 12.64 -0.60 4.94
C ALA A 209 12.11 0.76 5.41
N GLN A 210 11.43 0.79 6.56
CA GLN A 210 10.78 1.98 7.10
C GLN A 210 11.11 2.14 8.59
N GLU A 211 11.44 3.37 8.99
CA GLU A 211 11.73 3.72 10.39
C GLU A 211 10.49 3.55 11.26
N ALA A 212 10.65 3.25 12.56
CA ALA A 212 9.58 3.48 13.52
C ALA A 212 9.31 4.99 13.61
N LYS A 213 8.16 5.37 14.20
CA LYS A 213 7.83 6.75 14.61
C LYS A 213 7.53 7.72 13.49
N GLY A 214 8.55 8.24 12.83
CA GLY A 214 8.40 9.19 11.72
C GLY A 214 8.32 8.52 10.35
N HIS A 215 8.39 7.19 10.32
CA HIS A 215 8.16 6.34 9.15
C HIS A 215 8.85 6.70 7.83
N GLY A 216 10.03 7.34 7.86
CA GLY A 216 10.81 7.52 6.63
C GLY A 216 11.06 6.19 5.92
N LEU A 217 10.80 6.10 4.61
CA LEU A 217 10.92 4.87 3.83
C LEU A 217 12.10 4.91 2.84
N LYS A 218 12.94 3.87 2.89
CA LYS A 218 14.07 3.66 1.97
C LYS A 218 14.09 2.25 1.40
N ALA A 219 14.90 2.03 0.37
CA ALA A 219 15.22 0.67 -0.04
C ALA A 219 16.10 0.02 1.03
N TRP A 220 15.86 -1.24 1.40
CA TRP A 220 16.72 -1.94 2.36
C TRP A 220 18.12 -2.18 1.75
N PRO A 221 19.23 -1.93 2.48
CA PRO A 221 19.35 -1.66 3.92
C PRO A 221 19.52 -0.17 4.30
N GLY A 222 18.85 0.76 3.61
CA GLY A 222 18.88 2.18 3.97
C GLY A 222 18.33 2.47 5.37
N TYR A 223 17.43 1.61 5.84
CA TYR A 223 17.01 1.44 7.22
C TYR A 223 17.01 -0.04 7.59
N ASP A 224 17.02 -0.34 8.89
CA ASP A 224 17.01 -1.69 9.46
C ASP A 224 15.99 -1.78 10.59
N ILE A 225 15.51 -3.00 10.87
CA ILE A 225 14.76 -3.30 12.10
C ILE A 225 15.74 -3.29 13.27
N VAL A 226 15.50 -2.44 14.27
CA VAL A 226 16.34 -2.26 15.46
C VAL A 226 15.56 -2.70 16.70
N GLY A 227 15.58 -4.02 16.94
CA GLY A 227 14.84 -4.62 18.05
C GLY A 227 13.54 -5.25 17.55
N ASP A 228 12.42 -4.57 17.79
CA ASP A 228 11.10 -5.00 17.34
C ASP A 228 10.85 -4.52 15.90
N GLY A 229 10.13 -5.32 15.12
CA GLY A 229 9.82 -4.95 13.75
C GLY A 229 8.96 -5.97 13.04
N VAL A 230 8.14 -5.49 12.12
CA VAL A 230 7.18 -6.29 11.35
C VAL A 230 7.66 -6.49 9.92
N LYS A 231 7.45 -7.69 9.36
CA LYS A 231 7.69 -7.95 7.94
C LYS A 231 6.38 -8.22 7.22
N TYR A 232 6.10 -7.38 6.24
CA TYR A 232 4.88 -7.41 5.46
C TYR A 232 5.13 -7.97 4.05
N PHE A 233 4.21 -8.80 3.59
CA PHE A 233 4.24 -9.48 2.31
C PHE A 233 2.98 -9.17 1.49
N PRO A 234 3.10 -8.88 0.20
CA PRO A 234 1.96 -8.44 -0.61
C PRO A 234 0.91 -9.52 -0.75
N SER A 235 -0.36 -9.14 -0.84
CA SER A 235 -1.48 -10.00 -1.22
C SER A 235 -2.50 -9.20 -2.03
N LEU A 236 -3.26 -9.87 -2.91
CA LEU A 236 -4.39 -9.26 -3.59
C LEU A 236 -5.69 -9.35 -2.79
N THR A 237 -5.76 -10.29 -1.84
CA THR A 237 -7.01 -10.69 -1.19
C THR A 237 -6.95 -10.59 0.33
N THR A 238 -5.77 -10.77 0.92
CA THR A 238 -5.59 -10.93 2.36
C THR A 238 -4.96 -9.69 2.99
N ALA A 239 -5.62 -9.16 4.01
CA ALA A 239 -5.07 -8.16 4.92
C ALA A 239 -5.04 -8.74 6.33
N GLU A 240 -3.88 -8.71 6.97
CA GLU A 240 -3.66 -9.20 8.33
C GLU A 240 -3.22 -8.06 9.23
N GLU A 241 -3.67 -8.07 10.47
CA GLU A 241 -3.12 -7.21 11.51
C GLU A 241 -1.94 -7.96 12.16
N PRO A 242 -0.79 -7.30 12.40
CA PRO A 242 0.34 -7.95 13.05
C PRO A 242 -0.06 -8.54 14.41
N ALA A 243 0.35 -9.79 14.68
CA ALA A 243 0.05 -10.45 15.94
C ALA A 243 0.90 -9.90 17.11
N SER A 244 2.01 -9.24 16.80
CA SER A 244 2.92 -8.60 17.75
C SER A 244 3.81 -7.57 17.05
N ALA A 245 4.52 -6.74 17.84
CA ALA A 245 5.49 -5.78 17.33
C ALA A 245 6.69 -6.40 16.60
N SER A 246 6.91 -7.71 16.71
CA SER A 246 8.00 -8.44 16.05
C SER A 246 7.49 -9.48 15.03
N ASP A 247 6.26 -9.32 14.52
CA ASP A 247 5.65 -10.28 13.60
C ASP A 247 6.34 -10.29 12.22
N SER A 248 6.97 -11.41 11.87
CA SER A 248 7.78 -11.50 10.67
C SER A 248 7.06 -12.11 9.45
N ASP A 249 5.74 -12.32 9.51
CA ASP A 249 4.94 -12.86 8.40
C ASP A 249 3.52 -12.30 8.39
N VAL A 250 3.36 -11.06 7.91
CA VAL A 250 2.06 -10.38 7.84
C VAL A 250 1.69 -10.12 6.38
N ARG A 251 0.48 -10.51 5.95
CA ARG A 251 -0.05 -10.16 4.63
C ARG A 251 -0.62 -8.74 4.61
N TYR A 252 -0.18 -7.94 3.64
CA TYR A 252 -0.82 -6.66 3.33
C TYR A 252 -1.62 -6.73 2.04
N LYS A 253 -2.88 -6.28 2.06
CA LYS A 253 -3.71 -6.26 0.85
C LYS A 253 -3.38 -5.03 0.00
N LEU A 254 -3.11 -5.27 -1.28
CA LEU A 254 -2.95 -4.24 -2.29
C LEU A 254 -4.31 -3.62 -2.66
N ILE A 255 -4.39 -2.30 -2.58
CA ILE A 255 -5.55 -1.52 -3.01
C ILE A 255 -5.18 -0.70 -4.24
N ASP A 256 -5.85 -0.92 -5.37
CA ASP A 256 -5.75 -0.01 -6.50
C ASP A 256 -6.32 1.36 -6.10
N ILE A 257 -5.48 2.38 -6.14
CA ILE A 257 -5.83 3.75 -5.74
C ILE A 257 -6.96 4.32 -6.60
N TYR A 258 -7.13 3.83 -7.82
CA TYR A 258 -8.19 4.25 -8.73
C TYR A 258 -9.50 3.51 -8.48
N GLY A 259 -9.42 2.35 -7.82
CA GLY A 259 -10.52 1.45 -7.55
C GLY A 259 -11.55 1.96 -6.54
N PRO A 260 -12.63 1.19 -6.30
CA PRO A 260 -13.69 1.57 -5.37
C PRO A 260 -13.22 1.66 -3.91
N GLU A 261 -12.19 0.93 -3.52
CA GLU A 261 -11.53 1.00 -2.20
C GLU A 261 -10.42 2.08 -2.15
N GLY A 262 -10.09 2.71 -3.30
CA GLY A 262 -8.91 3.57 -3.46
C GLY A 262 -9.12 5.05 -3.15
N LEU A 263 -8.00 5.78 -3.04
CA LEU A 263 -8.01 7.19 -2.63
C LEU A 263 -8.35 8.17 -3.75
N TRP A 264 -8.08 7.82 -5.01
CA TRP A 264 -8.16 8.78 -6.12
C TRP A 264 -9.58 9.28 -6.36
N ALA A 265 -10.58 8.41 -6.30
CA ALA A 265 -11.99 8.80 -6.41
C ALA A 265 -12.44 9.72 -5.27
N ARG A 266 -11.71 9.70 -4.14
CA ARG A 266 -12.01 10.43 -2.90
C ARG A 266 -11.14 11.67 -2.71
N ARG A 267 -10.22 11.98 -3.63
CA ARG A 267 -9.26 13.09 -3.52
C ARG A 267 -9.86 14.48 -3.28
N GLN A 268 -11.16 14.65 -3.53
CA GLN A 268 -11.90 15.91 -3.32
C GLN A 268 -12.78 15.88 -2.06
N LEU A 269 -12.73 14.79 -1.28
CA LEU A 269 -13.51 14.63 -0.07
C LEU A 269 -12.86 15.45 1.05
N GLY A 270 -13.47 16.58 1.40
CA GLY A 270 -12.91 17.51 2.39
C GLY A 270 -12.81 16.98 3.82
N SER A 271 -13.50 15.88 4.16
CA SER A 271 -13.30 15.19 5.43
C SER A 271 -11.98 14.41 5.47
N LEU A 272 -11.44 14.05 4.31
CA LEU A 272 -10.24 13.23 4.18
C LEU A 272 -9.02 14.04 3.72
N PHE A 273 -9.22 15.03 2.84
CA PHE A 273 -8.14 15.85 2.29
C PHE A 273 -8.37 17.33 2.63
N ALA A 274 -7.39 17.95 3.30
CA ALA A 274 -7.41 19.37 3.61
C ALA A 274 -7.07 20.24 2.39
N SER A 275 -6.25 19.71 1.49
CA SER A 275 -5.96 20.29 0.19
C SER A 275 -5.54 19.20 -0.80
N ASP A 276 -5.29 19.55 -2.06
CA ASP A 276 -4.92 18.57 -3.08
C ASP A 276 -3.65 17.82 -2.67
N GLY A 277 -3.78 16.50 -2.45
CA GLY A 277 -2.68 15.62 -2.05
C GLY A 277 -2.29 15.69 -0.57
N THR A 278 -2.95 16.52 0.25
CA THR A 278 -2.67 16.63 1.70
C THR A 278 -3.81 16.05 2.50
N PHE A 279 -3.53 15.02 3.31
CA PHE A 279 -4.52 14.46 4.22
C PHE A 279 -4.98 15.52 5.23
N ALA A 280 -6.28 15.51 5.53
CA ALA A 280 -6.81 16.26 6.65
C ALA A 280 -6.34 15.59 7.93
N GLY A 281 -5.70 16.35 8.83
CA GLY A 281 -5.25 15.87 10.12
C GLY A 281 -5.26 17.03 11.11
N ASP A 282 -5.64 16.76 12.35
CA ASP A 282 -5.76 17.80 13.36
C ASP A 282 -4.82 17.58 14.56
N THR A 283 -5.22 18.04 15.75
CA THR A 283 -4.45 17.93 17.00
C THR A 283 -5.33 17.37 18.11
N SER A 284 -6.27 16.50 17.73
CA SER A 284 -7.15 15.77 18.62
C SER A 284 -6.44 14.56 19.25
N GLY A 285 -7.16 13.78 20.04
CA GLY A 285 -6.59 12.76 20.90
C GLY A 285 -5.52 13.30 21.86
N ASP A 286 -4.45 12.51 21.98
CA ASP A 286 -3.23 12.81 22.72
C ASP A 286 -2.05 13.22 21.80
N CYS A 287 -2.33 13.64 20.56
CA CYS A 287 -1.27 14.03 19.62
C CYS A 287 -0.43 15.19 20.15
N GLY A 288 0.90 15.01 20.11
CA GLY A 288 1.89 15.89 20.68
C GLY A 288 1.98 15.72 22.20
N TYR A 289 3.19 15.49 22.73
CA TYR A 289 3.42 15.50 24.19
C TYR A 289 2.90 16.79 24.86
N VAL A 290 2.98 17.90 24.12
CA VAL A 290 2.11 19.07 24.32
C VAL A 290 1.50 19.44 22.97
N LYS A 291 0.28 19.98 22.99
CA LYS A 291 -0.50 20.27 21.77
C LYS A 291 0.23 21.10 20.71
N SER A 292 1.20 21.93 21.10
CA SER A 292 2.00 22.73 20.16
C SER A 292 3.05 21.93 19.38
N LEU A 293 3.31 20.68 19.76
CA LEU A 293 4.21 19.76 19.07
C LEU A 293 3.47 18.85 18.08
N CYS A 294 2.14 18.91 18.04
CA CYS A 294 1.36 18.23 17.01
C CYS A 294 1.05 19.20 15.87
N SER A 295 1.41 18.84 14.63
CA SER A 295 1.14 19.65 13.45
C SER A 295 -0.11 19.17 12.71
N THR A 296 -0.88 20.12 12.18
CA THR A 296 -2.09 19.85 11.40
C THR A 296 -1.77 19.62 9.92
N ASN A 297 -2.49 18.73 9.25
CA ASN A 297 -2.45 18.52 7.79
C ASN A 297 -1.03 18.33 7.23
N SER A 298 -0.21 17.51 7.89
CA SER A 298 1.22 17.36 7.57
C SER A 298 1.49 16.21 6.60
N ALA A 299 0.70 15.15 6.66
CA ALA A 299 0.84 13.99 5.79
C ALA A 299 0.33 14.24 4.36
N ASN A 300 0.97 13.60 3.39
CA ASN A 300 0.60 13.69 1.98
C ASN A 300 0.32 12.31 1.39
N ALA A 301 -0.61 12.28 0.43
CA ALA A 301 -0.76 11.17 -0.49
C ALA A 301 0.26 11.29 -1.64
N PRO A 302 0.42 10.27 -2.51
CA PRO A 302 1.45 10.30 -3.56
C PRO A 302 1.43 11.48 -4.52
N TRP A 303 0.25 12.03 -4.81
CA TRP A 303 0.11 13.21 -5.65
C TRP A 303 0.31 14.53 -4.87
N GLY A 304 0.77 14.45 -3.62
CA GLY A 304 1.15 15.57 -2.77
C GLY A 304 2.58 15.50 -2.20
N TRP A 305 3.35 14.44 -2.49
CA TRP A 305 4.76 14.33 -2.09
C TRP A 305 5.67 15.27 -2.90
N ASP A 306 6.71 15.83 -2.28
CA ASP A 306 7.62 16.80 -2.90
C ASP A 306 8.99 16.78 -2.22
N ASP A 307 10.04 16.50 -2.99
CA ASP A 307 11.45 16.52 -2.55
C ASP A 307 11.96 17.96 -2.29
N GLN A 308 11.23 18.97 -2.78
CA GLN A 308 11.48 20.41 -2.62
C GLN A 308 12.84 20.93 -3.14
N ASN A 309 13.77 20.05 -3.50
CA ASN A 309 15.14 20.40 -3.87
C ASN A 309 15.63 19.74 -5.18
N ASP A 310 14.79 18.97 -5.88
CA ASP A 310 15.07 18.30 -7.16
C ASP A 310 14.73 19.16 -8.41
N GLY A 311 14.80 20.48 -8.24
CA GLY A 311 14.80 21.45 -9.33
C GLY A 311 13.46 21.59 -10.06
N SER A 312 13.27 20.83 -11.15
CA SER A 312 12.14 21.04 -12.08
C SER A 312 10.98 20.07 -11.90
N ILE A 313 11.16 19.08 -11.02
CA ILE A 313 10.11 18.18 -10.59
C ILE A 313 9.20 18.95 -9.64
N GLN A 314 7.90 18.74 -9.79
CA GLN A 314 6.88 19.43 -9.00
C GLN A 314 6.25 18.45 -8.01
N ARG A 315 5.71 19.00 -6.93
CA ARG A 315 4.85 18.30 -5.99
C ARG A 315 3.87 17.35 -6.71
N GLY A 316 3.91 16.09 -6.31
CA GLY A 316 3.06 15.01 -6.80
C GLY A 316 3.48 14.40 -8.14
N GLU A 317 4.55 14.88 -8.80
CA GLU A 317 4.99 14.31 -10.09
C GLU A 317 5.55 12.89 -9.97
N ILE A 318 5.96 12.45 -8.77
CA ILE A 318 6.28 11.04 -8.50
C ILE A 318 5.11 10.09 -8.81
N ALA A 319 3.87 10.56 -8.68
CA ALA A 319 2.66 9.79 -9.04
C ALA A 319 2.03 10.28 -10.35
N THR A 320 1.95 11.59 -10.55
CA THR A 320 1.17 12.19 -11.66
C THR A 320 1.96 12.30 -12.97
N ASP A 321 3.29 12.39 -12.90
CA ASP A 321 4.19 12.41 -14.06
C ASP A 321 5.49 11.59 -13.83
N PRO A 322 5.39 10.29 -13.47
CA PRO A 322 6.55 9.49 -13.08
C PRO A 322 7.55 9.29 -14.23
N ALA A 323 7.12 9.41 -15.49
CA ALA A 323 8.04 9.38 -16.64
C ALA A 323 8.93 10.62 -16.70
N LYS A 324 8.39 11.81 -16.40
CA LYS A 324 9.18 13.04 -16.27
C LYS A 324 10.16 12.93 -15.11
N LEU A 325 9.69 12.51 -13.93
CA LEU A 325 10.56 12.30 -12.76
C LEU A 325 11.69 11.33 -13.10
N SER A 326 11.38 10.16 -13.66
CA SER A 326 12.39 9.15 -14.00
C SER A 326 13.41 9.65 -15.04
N ALA A 327 12.96 10.39 -16.06
CA ALA A 327 13.84 10.99 -17.05
C ALA A 327 14.77 12.07 -16.48
N TYR A 328 14.38 12.69 -15.36
CA TYR A 328 15.19 13.66 -14.64
C TYR A 328 16.17 12.97 -13.68
N TYR A 329 15.69 12.02 -12.89
CA TYR A 329 16.46 11.32 -11.86
C TYR A 329 17.48 10.34 -12.44
N PHE A 330 17.23 9.75 -13.61
CA PHE A 330 18.06 8.68 -14.17
C PHE A 330 18.60 8.98 -15.57
N THR A 331 19.80 8.47 -15.86
CA THR A 331 20.36 8.39 -17.22
C THR A 331 20.29 6.98 -17.80
N PRO A 332 20.21 6.82 -19.14
CA PRO A 332 20.02 7.89 -20.12
C PRO A 332 18.55 8.32 -20.18
N SER A 333 18.30 9.63 -20.05
CA SER A 333 16.95 10.21 -19.98
C SER A 333 16.08 9.90 -21.20
N GLY A 334 16.69 9.71 -22.37
CA GLY A 334 16.02 9.32 -23.62
C GLY A 334 15.41 7.91 -23.61
N SER A 335 15.65 7.10 -22.57
CA SER A 335 15.05 5.77 -22.42
C SER A 335 13.58 5.82 -21.99
N PHE A 336 13.16 6.94 -21.38
CA PHE A 336 11.82 7.10 -20.84
C PHE A 336 10.91 7.78 -21.86
N SER A 337 9.91 7.05 -22.35
CA SER A 337 8.82 7.64 -23.12
C SER A 337 7.99 8.49 -22.18
N THR A 338 7.77 9.75 -22.52
CA THR A 338 6.89 10.67 -21.76
C THR A 338 5.45 10.69 -22.29
N ALA A 339 5.17 9.89 -23.33
CA ALA A 339 3.83 9.72 -23.87
C ALA A 339 3.11 8.59 -23.13
N TYR A 340 2.16 8.97 -22.27
CA TYR A 340 1.34 8.02 -21.52
C TYR A 340 0.35 7.29 -22.43
N THR A 341 0.28 5.98 -22.25
CA THR A 341 -0.80 5.13 -22.79
C THR A 341 -1.91 4.92 -21.76
N PHE A 342 -1.57 5.04 -20.47
CA PHE A 342 -2.52 5.02 -19.36
C PHE A 342 -1.97 5.85 -18.20
N ASN A 343 -2.73 6.84 -17.75
CA ASN A 343 -2.42 7.68 -16.60
C ASN A 343 -3.72 8.32 -16.09
N PRO A 344 -4.43 7.68 -15.15
CA PRO A 344 -5.68 8.21 -14.60
C PRO A 344 -5.54 9.52 -13.83
N PHE A 345 -4.36 9.85 -13.30
CA PHE A 345 -4.09 11.16 -12.70
C PHE A 345 -4.24 12.29 -13.74
N ARG A 346 -3.94 11.99 -15.00
CA ARG A 346 -4.01 12.92 -16.14
C ARG A 346 -5.18 12.66 -17.10
N GLY A 347 -6.09 11.74 -16.75
CA GLY A 347 -7.24 11.39 -17.59
C GLY A 347 -6.87 10.66 -18.89
N VAL A 348 -5.75 9.92 -18.92
CA VAL A 348 -5.29 9.15 -20.09
C VAL A 348 -5.59 7.66 -19.90
N GLY A 349 -6.07 6.98 -20.95
CA GLY A 349 -6.19 5.52 -20.99
C GLY A 349 -7.57 4.93 -20.62
N GLY A 350 -8.63 5.74 -20.66
CA GLY A 350 -9.99 5.32 -20.29
C GLY A 350 -10.27 5.42 -18.79
N ASP A 351 -11.52 5.23 -18.38
CA ASP A 351 -11.86 5.14 -16.95
C ASP A 351 -11.31 3.81 -16.41
N PRO A 352 -10.38 3.82 -15.42
CA PRO A 352 -9.83 2.59 -14.83
C PRO A 352 -10.87 1.69 -14.16
N ASN A 353 -12.07 2.23 -13.90
CA ASN A 353 -13.19 1.52 -13.29
C ASN A 353 -14.26 1.07 -14.30
N ALA A 354 -14.08 1.35 -15.60
CA ALA A 354 -14.97 0.87 -16.64
C ALA A 354 -14.40 -0.42 -17.28
N PRO A 355 -15.24 -1.44 -17.55
CA PRO A 355 -14.81 -2.71 -18.15
C PRO A 355 -14.34 -2.59 -19.59
#